data_AF-A0A2E9VM76-F1
#
_entry.id   AF-A0A2E9VM76-F1
#
_cell.length_a   1.000
_cell.length_b   1.000
_cell.length_c   1.000
_cell.angle_alpha   90.00
_cell.angle_beta   90.00
_cell.angle_gamma   90.00
#
_symmetry.space_group_name_H-M   'P 1'
#
loop_
_entity.id
_entity.type
_entity.pdbx_description
1 polymer ?
#
loop_
_entity_poly.entity_id
_entity_poly.type
_entity_poly.pdbx_seq_one_letter_code
_entity_poly.pdbx_strand_id
1 'polypeptide(L)'
;MSNLSLTTGLISGLDIAGLVEALATNQQRAIDRLDARVKEFDAQKTAIGVLEANVLTLSTSVSSLKNKITFEQQKVTNAGADQFKVSVGKTAINGSYTFQSVQQASAHQSLSRGFADATEQKVGEGTIVISQGGFLDEPTLLESLNDGSGIRRGQIRITDRSGSSTVISLTEALNVDDVLNEINSNVDISVSARVVDGRFVLEDTSGSTSTNLAVVDLNGGSTAANLGIDKSVSSATLDGDDVFKVTENFSLKQINDGNGVTLLTGAADIKINLSDGTNLEVNLDGVKSLKDVLTKINDHDDNADRVSAEIVSGRIVLTDNTSGVDTLSVEDINNSSVVKHLGLNATSSGNTLTGNRLSGGLNSVLLRNIRGGQGIETLGEISITDRSGQTATIDLSSAETLTDIIEAINAATEDGTGDKLLVKVSINDLGNGLIIKDTSGATDSNLIIADVDTGTAIADLGLTIDDAVTEIDSKSLHQQYVNKATLLSDYAPDGGAVEVGLFQITDSDGNVGVINITSAVKNIGDVITRINANSSVSVRAELNETGDGFVLIDEAGGAGTLAVEEFGQTTTAA
;
A
#
# COMPACT_ATOMS: atom_id res chain seq x y z
N MET A 1 80.49 39.67 60.45
CA MET A 1 81.18 40.31 59.30
C MET A 1 82.51 39.62 59.07
N SER A 2 82.61 38.88 57.97
CA SER A 2 83.76 38.91 57.06
C SER A 2 83.30 38.15 55.82
N ASN A 3 82.57 38.85 54.97
CA ASN A 3 82.12 38.33 53.68
C ASN A 3 83.34 38.26 52.76
N LEU A 4 83.71 37.05 52.37
CA LEU A 4 84.57 36.84 51.21
C LEU A 4 83.74 37.22 49.97
N SER A 5 83.78 38.50 49.57
CA SER A 5 83.19 38.96 48.31
C SER A 5 84.15 38.63 47.18
N LEU A 6 83.90 37.51 46.48
CA LEU A 6 84.61 37.10 45.26
C LEU A 6 84.13 37.95 44.04
N THR A 7 84.10 39.27 44.16
CA THR A 7 83.53 40.19 43.15
C THR A 7 84.56 40.75 42.17
N THR A 8 85.84 40.41 42.31
CA THR A 8 86.91 40.88 41.41
C THR A 8 87.93 39.75 41.23
N GLY A 9 88.31 39.44 40.00
CA GLY A 9 89.24 38.35 39.71
C GLY A 9 90.58 38.57 40.41
N LEU A 10 90.97 37.66 41.31
CA LEU A 10 92.12 37.80 42.22
C LEU A 10 93.49 38.04 41.55
N ILE A 11 93.60 37.92 40.22
CA ILE A 11 94.84 38.16 39.46
C ILE A 11 94.68 39.26 38.38
N SER A 12 93.47 39.53 37.86
CA SER A 12 93.31 40.42 36.69
C SER A 12 92.75 41.81 36.99
N GLY A 13 92.23 42.07 38.19
CA GLY A 13 91.63 43.37 38.54
C GLY A 13 90.33 43.71 37.76
N LEU A 14 89.75 42.73 37.06
CA LEU A 14 88.52 42.90 36.29
C LEU A 14 87.28 42.78 37.20
N ASP A 15 86.32 43.70 37.03
CA ASP A 15 84.99 43.64 37.65
C ASP A 15 84.13 42.57 36.98
N ILE A 16 84.31 41.33 37.45
CA ILE A 16 83.62 40.16 36.92
C ILE A 16 82.12 40.26 37.21
N ALA A 17 81.71 40.85 38.34
CA ALA A 17 80.31 41.01 38.69
C ALA A 17 79.60 41.96 37.72
N GLY A 18 80.19 43.14 37.44
CA GLY A 18 79.66 44.10 36.47
C GLY A 18 79.64 43.58 35.03
N LEU A 19 80.64 42.80 34.62
CA LEU A 19 80.67 42.15 33.30
C LEU A 19 79.61 41.05 33.17
N VAL A 20 79.43 40.21 34.20
CA VAL A 20 78.36 39.19 34.24
C VAL A 20 76.99 39.85 34.21
N GLU A 21 76.78 40.95 34.93
CA GLU A 21 75.53 41.69 34.94
C GLU A 21 75.27 42.40 33.60
N ALA A 22 76.29 42.95 32.94
CA ALA A 22 76.18 43.52 31.60
C ALA A 22 75.87 42.45 30.53
N LEU A 23 76.49 41.27 30.62
CA LEU A 23 76.18 40.12 29.76
C LEU A 23 74.78 39.57 30.03
N ALA A 24 74.38 39.44 31.29
CA ALA A 24 73.05 39.01 31.71
C ALA A 24 71.98 40.00 31.22
N THR A 25 72.23 41.31 31.32
CA THR A 25 71.32 42.36 30.81
C THR A 25 71.20 42.31 29.28
N ASN A 26 72.29 42.02 28.56
CA ASN A 26 72.24 41.86 27.10
C ASN A 26 71.44 40.62 26.68
N GLN A 27 71.61 39.50 27.40
CA GLN A 27 70.80 38.28 27.24
C GLN A 27 69.33 38.54 27.59
N GLN A 28 69.04 39.24 28.69
CA GLN A 28 67.69 39.61 29.09
C GLN A 28 67.00 40.50 28.05
N ARG A 29 67.70 41.47 27.44
CA ARG A 29 67.14 42.27 26.33
C ARG A 29 66.74 41.42 25.11
N ALA A 30 67.46 40.32 24.84
CA ALA A 30 67.07 39.41 23.78
C ALA A 30 65.79 38.64 24.15
N ILE A 31 65.64 38.24 25.41
CA ILE A 31 64.43 37.62 25.96
C ILE A 31 63.27 38.61 25.94
N ASP A 32 63.45 39.84 26.41
CA ASP A 32 62.41 40.87 26.45
C ASP A 32 61.85 41.19 25.05
N ARG A 33 62.70 41.17 24.00
CA ARG A 33 62.26 41.31 22.61
C ARG A 33 61.43 40.13 22.13
N LEU A 34 61.81 38.91 22.53
CA LEU A 34 61.04 37.71 22.22
C LEU A 34 59.71 37.71 22.98
N ASP A 35 59.68 38.07 24.25
CA ASP A 35 58.48 38.22 25.07
C ASP A 35 57.53 39.29 24.53
N ALA A 36 58.06 40.44 24.08
CA ALA A 36 57.27 41.48 23.42
C ALA A 36 56.61 40.95 22.14
N ARG A 37 57.36 40.15 21.36
CA ARG A 37 56.86 39.52 20.12
C ARG A 37 55.85 38.40 20.40
N VAL A 38 56.02 37.65 21.48
CA VAL A 38 55.04 36.66 21.97
C VAL A 38 53.74 37.38 22.35
N LYS A 39 53.80 38.47 23.11
CA LYS A 39 52.60 39.26 23.46
C LYS A 39 51.90 39.84 22.24
N GLU A 40 52.65 40.29 21.24
CA GLU A 40 52.09 40.77 19.97
C GLU A 40 51.37 39.64 19.21
N PHE A 41 51.99 38.45 19.11
CA PHE A 41 51.37 37.29 18.49
C PHE A 41 50.16 36.77 19.28
N ASP A 42 50.17 36.83 20.61
CA ASP A 42 49.01 36.46 21.44
C ASP A 42 47.84 37.44 21.24
N ALA A 43 48.12 38.74 21.12
CA ALA A 43 47.11 39.74 20.80
C ALA A 43 46.52 39.51 19.39
N GLN A 44 47.37 39.21 18.40
CA GLN A 44 46.93 38.87 17.04
C GLN A 44 46.10 37.58 17.03
N LYS A 45 46.54 36.52 17.73
CA LYS A 45 45.80 35.26 17.86
C LYS A 45 44.42 35.48 18.50
N THR A 46 44.33 36.31 19.53
CA THR A 46 43.06 36.67 20.17
C THR A 46 42.14 37.43 19.21
N ALA A 47 42.68 38.40 18.48
CA ALA A 47 41.91 39.16 17.48
C ALA A 47 41.41 38.28 16.32
N ILE A 48 42.23 37.36 15.83
CA ILE A 48 41.85 36.37 14.81
C ILE A 48 40.76 35.43 15.37
N GLY A 49 40.87 34.98 16.61
CA GLY A 49 39.84 34.15 17.25
C GLY A 49 38.47 34.86 17.37
N VAL A 50 38.47 36.16 17.67
CA VAL A 50 37.23 36.96 17.67
C VAL A 50 36.66 37.10 16.25
N LEU A 51 37.52 37.32 15.25
CA LEU A 51 37.09 37.38 13.86
C LEU A 51 36.50 36.05 13.38
N GLU A 52 37.12 34.92 13.71
CA GLU A 52 36.65 33.58 13.38
C GLU A 52 35.27 33.31 13.98
N ALA A 53 35.06 33.65 15.27
CA ALA A 53 33.76 33.51 15.92
C ALA A 53 32.66 34.37 15.25
N ASN A 54 32.98 35.60 14.86
CA ASN A 54 32.05 36.49 14.17
C ASN A 54 31.72 35.98 12.76
N VAL A 55 32.72 35.50 12.01
CA VAL A 55 32.53 34.92 10.68
C VAL A 55 31.71 33.64 10.75
N LEU A 56 31.93 32.79 11.77
CA LEU A 56 31.12 31.60 11.99
C LEU A 56 29.65 31.96 12.25
N THR A 57 29.40 32.93 13.13
CA THR A 57 28.03 33.41 13.44
C THR A 57 27.33 34.03 12.22
N LEU A 58 28.08 34.77 11.40
CA LEU A 58 27.57 35.30 10.13
C LEU A 58 27.27 34.15 9.15
N SER A 59 28.17 33.18 9.02
CA SER A 59 28.01 32.03 8.15
C SER A 59 26.79 31.18 8.50
N THR A 60 26.53 30.96 9.81
CA THR A 60 25.32 30.26 10.25
C THR A 60 24.05 31.05 9.92
N SER A 61 24.06 32.36 10.11
CA SER A 61 22.93 33.24 9.78
C SER A 61 22.64 33.26 8.27
N VAL A 62 23.67 33.40 7.45
CA VAL A 62 23.57 33.35 5.98
C VAL A 62 23.12 31.97 5.52
N SER A 63 23.60 30.88 6.12
CA SER A 63 23.15 29.52 5.79
C SER A 63 21.66 29.31 6.10
N SER A 64 21.17 29.88 7.21
CA SER A 64 19.74 29.87 7.54
C SER A 64 18.90 30.69 6.55
N LEU A 65 19.38 31.88 6.15
CA LEU A 65 18.71 32.74 5.16
C LEU A 65 18.81 32.20 3.72
N LYS A 66 19.83 31.41 3.40
CA LYS A 66 19.94 30.75 2.09
C LYS A 66 18.94 29.59 1.95
N ASN A 67 18.51 29.01 3.07
CA ASN A 67 17.50 27.96 3.05
C ASN A 67 16.13 28.55 2.70
N LYS A 68 15.62 28.20 1.52
CA LYS A 68 14.29 28.59 1.02
C LYS A 68 13.17 28.32 2.04
N ILE A 69 13.29 27.21 2.78
CA ILE A 69 12.35 26.76 3.83
C ILE A 69 12.11 27.84 4.90
N THR A 70 13.10 28.68 5.21
CA THR A 70 12.97 29.75 6.20
C THR A 70 11.84 30.73 5.85
N PHE A 71 11.52 30.89 4.57
CA PHE A 71 10.50 31.81 4.07
C PHE A 71 9.18 31.13 3.70
N GLU A 72 9.11 29.80 3.79
CA GLU A 72 7.93 29.00 3.46
C GLU A 72 7.17 28.55 4.73
N GLN A 73 7.42 29.20 5.87
CA GLN A 73 6.71 28.90 7.12
C GLN A 73 5.23 29.26 7.01
N GLN A 74 4.38 28.32 7.41
CA GLN A 74 2.92 28.47 7.41
C GLN A 74 2.39 28.52 8.84
N LYS A 75 1.30 29.28 9.04
CA LYS A 75 0.60 29.37 10.31
C LYS A 75 -0.79 28.77 10.16
N VAL A 76 -1.17 27.89 11.08
CA VAL A 76 -2.52 27.32 11.14
C VAL A 76 -3.33 28.01 12.24
N THR A 77 -4.60 28.27 11.94
CA THR A 77 -5.61 28.66 12.92
C THR A 77 -6.68 27.57 12.95
N ASN A 78 -6.91 26.96 14.12
CA ASN A 78 -7.94 25.93 14.29
C ASN A 78 -9.10 26.47 15.15
N ALA A 79 -10.32 26.47 14.60
CA ALA A 79 -11.53 26.87 15.31
C ALA A 79 -12.03 25.81 16.31
N GLY A 80 -11.62 24.54 16.16
CA GLY A 80 -12.01 23.40 17.01
C GLY A 80 -10.85 22.83 17.83
N ALA A 81 -10.07 23.69 18.48
CA ALA A 81 -8.84 23.29 19.20
C ALA A 81 -9.09 22.31 20.37
N ASP A 82 -10.32 22.24 20.88
CA ASP A 82 -10.72 21.28 21.91
C ASP A 82 -10.91 19.85 21.37
N GLN A 83 -11.15 19.71 20.06
CA GLN A 83 -11.38 18.40 19.42
C GLN A 83 -10.09 17.82 18.84
N PHE A 84 -9.25 18.63 18.20
CA PHE A 84 -8.00 18.19 17.60
C PHE A 84 -6.96 19.31 17.52
N LYS A 85 -5.69 18.92 17.38
CA LYS A 85 -4.57 19.84 17.15
C LYS A 85 -4.04 19.64 15.74
N VAL A 86 -3.61 20.74 15.11
CA VAL A 86 -3.06 20.72 13.75
C VAL A 86 -1.66 21.29 13.78
N SER A 87 -0.71 20.56 13.19
CA SER A 87 0.62 21.06 12.83
C SER A 87 0.76 21.03 11.31
N VAL A 88 1.44 22.03 10.74
CA VAL A 88 1.60 22.16 9.30
C VAL A 88 2.98 21.69 8.85
N GLY A 89 3.01 20.82 7.83
CA GLY A 89 4.24 20.38 7.18
C GLY A 89 4.73 21.40 6.14
N LYS A 90 5.97 21.23 5.68
CA LYS A 90 6.65 22.15 4.73
C LYS A 90 5.97 22.25 3.36
N THR A 91 5.16 21.25 3.00
CA THR A 91 4.51 21.12 1.68
C THR A 91 3.00 21.35 1.74
N ALA A 92 2.46 21.77 2.87
CA ALA A 92 1.02 22.00 2.99
C ALA A 92 0.58 23.14 2.05
N ILE A 93 -0.62 23.02 1.51
CA ILE A 93 -1.18 24.00 0.59
C ILE A 93 -1.92 25.04 1.45
N ASN A 94 -1.70 26.33 1.15
CA ASN A 94 -2.45 27.38 1.84
C ASN A 94 -3.93 27.29 1.47
N GLY A 95 -4.80 27.14 2.48
CA GLY A 95 -6.24 27.05 2.27
C GLY A 95 -7.01 26.98 3.58
N SER A 96 -8.34 26.98 3.44
CA SER A 96 -9.27 26.65 4.53
C SER A 96 -9.74 25.22 4.35
N TYR A 97 -9.63 24.43 5.41
CA TYR A 97 -10.01 23.02 5.44
C TYR A 97 -11.09 22.83 6.51
N THR A 98 -12.15 22.10 6.18
CA THR A 98 -13.23 21.77 7.10
C THR A 98 -13.10 20.29 7.48
N PHE A 99 -13.04 20.01 8.77
CA PHE A 99 -12.96 18.65 9.30
C PHE A 99 -14.18 18.38 10.19
N GLN A 100 -14.69 17.15 10.13
CA GLN A 100 -15.70 16.65 11.04
C GLN A 100 -15.12 15.45 11.78
N SER A 101 -14.90 15.58 13.09
CA SER A 101 -14.51 14.45 13.92
C SER A 101 -15.72 13.55 14.10
N VAL A 102 -15.61 12.29 13.69
CA VAL A 102 -16.68 11.30 13.85
C VAL A 102 -16.32 10.32 14.98
N GLN A 103 -15.11 9.76 14.95
CA GLN A 103 -14.64 8.81 15.95
C GLN A 103 -13.13 8.98 16.23
N GLN A 104 -12.69 8.62 17.44
CA GLN A 104 -11.26 8.53 17.78
C GLN A 104 -10.71 7.15 17.39
N ALA A 105 -9.50 7.13 16.82
CA ALA A 105 -8.78 5.88 16.62
C ALA A 105 -8.57 5.17 17.96
N SER A 106 -8.73 3.85 17.97
CA SER A 106 -8.53 3.01 19.15
C SER A 106 -7.67 1.81 18.78
N ALA A 107 -6.83 1.36 19.69
CA ALA A 107 -6.09 0.11 19.52
C ALA A 107 -7.02 -1.05 19.86
N HIS A 108 -7.08 -2.05 18.98
CA HIS A 108 -7.80 -3.29 19.27
C HIS A 108 -7.23 -3.94 20.54
N GLN A 109 -8.11 -4.35 21.44
CA GLN A 109 -7.75 -5.06 22.66
C GLN A 109 -8.58 -6.33 22.75
N SER A 110 -7.90 -7.47 22.63
CA SER A 110 -8.50 -8.78 22.92
C SER A 110 -8.02 -9.25 24.28
N LEU A 111 -8.97 -9.64 25.13
CA LEU A 111 -8.69 -10.23 26.42
C LEU A 111 -9.34 -11.61 26.48
N SER A 112 -8.57 -12.62 26.88
CA SER A 112 -9.14 -13.93 27.15
C SER A 112 -10.23 -13.80 28.22
N ARG A 113 -11.29 -14.59 28.14
CA ARG A 113 -12.33 -14.66 29.18
C ARG A 113 -11.82 -15.21 30.52
N GLY A 114 -10.53 -15.54 30.61
CA GLY A 114 -9.89 -16.19 31.73
C GLY A 114 -10.11 -17.69 31.73
N PHE A 115 -9.19 -18.40 32.36
CA PHE A 115 -9.32 -19.81 32.71
C PHE A 115 -9.70 -19.91 34.19
N ALA A 116 -10.42 -20.96 34.58
CA ALA A 116 -10.88 -21.22 35.93
C ALA A 116 -9.73 -21.28 36.94
N ASP A 117 -8.55 -21.74 36.50
CA ASP A 117 -7.31 -21.72 37.28
C ASP A 117 -6.08 -21.69 36.35
N ALA A 118 -4.92 -21.33 36.91
CA ALA A 118 -3.69 -21.11 36.13
C ALA A 118 -2.84 -22.39 35.90
N THR A 119 -3.21 -23.52 36.50
CA THR A 119 -2.32 -24.69 36.66
C THR A 119 -2.92 -26.04 36.26
N GLU A 120 -4.23 -26.19 36.33
CA GLU A 120 -4.96 -27.43 36.06
C GLU A 120 -5.73 -27.35 34.74
N GLN A 121 -6.34 -26.19 34.43
CA GLN A 121 -7.02 -26.00 33.16
C GLN A 121 -6.02 -25.89 31.98
N LYS A 122 -6.00 -26.94 31.14
CA LYS A 122 -5.23 -26.98 29.90
C LYS A 122 -6.01 -26.34 28.74
N VAL A 123 -5.30 -25.59 27.90
CA VAL A 123 -5.88 -24.86 26.74
C VAL A 123 -6.00 -25.76 25.48
N GLY A 124 -5.59 -27.02 25.57
CA GLY A 124 -5.50 -27.94 24.43
C GLY A 124 -4.24 -27.70 23.60
N GLU A 125 -4.04 -28.54 22.59
CA GLU A 125 -3.01 -28.34 21.55
C GLU A 125 -3.65 -27.61 20.36
N GLY A 126 -2.91 -26.69 19.75
CA GLY A 126 -3.39 -25.90 18.61
C GLY A 126 -2.37 -24.85 18.16
N THR A 127 -2.65 -24.20 17.04
CA THR A 127 -1.84 -23.10 16.51
C THR A 127 -2.63 -21.80 16.63
N ILE A 128 -1.98 -20.73 17.12
CA ILE A 128 -2.53 -19.39 17.10
C ILE A 128 -1.89 -18.66 15.92
N VAL A 129 -2.71 -18.24 14.96
CA VAL A 129 -2.29 -17.38 13.86
C VAL A 129 -2.82 -15.98 14.14
N ILE A 130 -1.93 -14.99 14.08
CA ILE A 130 -2.28 -13.57 14.21
C ILE A 130 -1.90 -12.91 12.89
N SER A 131 -2.89 -12.40 12.17
CA SER A 131 -2.69 -11.60 10.96
C SER A 131 -3.18 -10.18 11.20
N GLN A 132 -2.53 -9.20 10.57
CA GLN A 132 -2.93 -7.79 10.58
C GLN A 132 -3.55 -7.34 9.24
N GLY A 133 -3.55 -8.20 8.21
CA GLY A 133 -4.06 -7.89 6.88
C GLY A 133 -4.51 -9.13 6.12
N GLY A 134 -4.69 -9.00 4.81
CA GLY A 134 -5.19 -10.08 3.96
C GLY A 134 -6.72 -10.18 3.92
N PHE A 135 -7.43 -9.13 4.34
CA PHE A 135 -8.89 -9.08 4.27
C PHE A 135 -9.36 -8.88 2.83
N LEU A 136 -10.46 -9.53 2.47
CA LEU A 136 -11.06 -9.51 1.15
C LEU A 136 -12.15 -8.42 1.02
N ASP A 137 -12.62 -7.91 2.17
CA ASP A 137 -13.67 -6.93 2.36
C ASP A 137 -13.18 -5.70 3.13
N GLU A 138 -11.97 -5.22 2.82
CA GLU A 138 -11.44 -4.05 3.52
C GLU A 138 -12.40 -2.84 3.37
N PRO A 139 -12.87 -2.23 4.49
CA PRO A 139 -13.91 -1.22 4.44
C PRO A 139 -13.48 0.01 3.64
N THR A 140 -14.19 0.30 2.55
CA THR A 140 -13.90 1.50 1.75
C THR A 140 -14.48 2.74 2.44
N LEU A 141 -13.64 3.74 2.75
CA LEU A 141 -14.09 4.98 3.39
C LEU A 141 -15.01 5.80 2.49
N LEU A 142 -16.07 6.41 3.04
CA LEU A 142 -16.97 7.25 2.25
C LEU A 142 -16.29 8.52 1.71
N GLU A 143 -15.17 8.93 2.29
CA GLU A 143 -14.40 10.10 1.80
C GLU A 143 -13.58 9.82 0.55
N SER A 144 -13.24 8.55 0.26
CA SER A 144 -12.51 8.18 -0.96
C SER A 144 -13.40 8.06 -2.20
N LEU A 145 -14.73 8.11 -2.02
CA LEU A 145 -15.69 8.03 -3.12
C LEU A 145 -15.74 9.34 -3.93
N ASN A 146 -16.31 9.28 -5.14
CA ASN A 146 -16.48 10.41 -6.06
C ASN A 146 -15.16 11.15 -6.34
N ASP A 147 -14.12 10.40 -6.76
CA ASP A 147 -12.77 10.92 -7.00
C ASP A 147 -12.16 11.65 -5.78
N GLY A 148 -12.50 11.19 -4.57
CA GLY A 148 -12.05 11.81 -3.31
C GLY A 148 -12.84 13.06 -2.89
N SER A 149 -13.92 13.40 -3.59
CA SER A 149 -14.88 14.41 -3.11
C SER A 149 -15.69 13.91 -1.90
N GLY A 150 -15.74 12.59 -1.72
CA GLY A 150 -16.46 11.92 -0.66
C GLY A 150 -17.98 11.96 -0.79
N ILE A 151 -18.65 11.51 0.27
CA ILE A 151 -20.11 11.53 0.43
C ILE A 151 -20.50 12.56 1.47
N ARG A 152 -21.48 13.40 1.14
CA ARG A 152 -22.16 14.21 2.16
C ARG A 152 -23.12 13.32 2.95
N ARG A 153 -22.77 13.06 4.21
CA ARG A 153 -23.60 12.30 5.16
C ARG A 153 -24.93 12.99 5.45
N GLY A 154 -25.98 12.21 5.68
CA GLY A 154 -27.34 12.73 5.83
C GLY A 154 -28.39 11.63 5.95
N GLN A 155 -29.61 11.93 5.55
CA GLN A 155 -30.74 11.00 5.60
C GLN A 155 -31.29 10.76 4.19
N ILE A 156 -31.61 9.51 3.91
CA ILE A 156 -32.23 9.08 2.65
C ILE A 156 -33.56 8.39 2.96
N ARG A 157 -34.52 8.47 2.05
CA ARG A 157 -35.74 7.66 2.13
C ARG A 157 -35.68 6.57 1.08
N ILE A 158 -35.92 5.34 1.50
CA ILE A 158 -36.05 4.20 0.59
C ILE A 158 -37.53 3.77 0.59
N THR A 159 -38.05 3.47 -0.59
CA THR A 159 -39.39 2.92 -0.81
C THR A 159 -39.24 1.62 -1.59
N ASP A 160 -39.73 0.53 -1.01
CA ASP A 160 -39.74 -0.78 -1.67
C ASP A 160 -40.93 -0.90 -2.65
N ARG A 161 -40.99 -2.00 -3.39
CA ARG A 161 -42.02 -2.24 -4.41
C ARG A 161 -43.36 -2.68 -3.84
N SER A 162 -43.43 -2.95 -2.53
CA SER A 162 -44.69 -3.13 -1.80
C SER A 162 -45.36 -1.80 -1.47
N GLY A 163 -44.60 -0.70 -1.55
CA GLY A 163 -45.02 0.66 -1.19
C GLY A 163 -44.64 1.04 0.24
N SER A 164 -43.96 0.16 0.97
CA SER A 164 -43.40 0.45 2.29
C SER A 164 -42.23 1.39 2.13
N SER A 165 -42.10 2.36 3.05
CA SER A 165 -41.04 3.34 2.98
C SER A 165 -40.55 3.74 4.36
N THR A 166 -39.24 3.91 4.47
CA THR A 166 -38.58 4.30 5.72
C THR A 166 -37.46 5.29 5.44
N VAL A 167 -37.03 5.98 6.50
CA VAL A 167 -35.90 6.91 6.46
C VAL A 167 -34.69 6.24 7.08
N ILE A 168 -33.61 6.14 6.30
CA ILE A 168 -32.31 5.62 6.74
C ILE A 168 -31.41 6.81 7.08
N SER A 169 -30.77 6.76 8.25
CA SER A 169 -29.85 7.81 8.71
C SER A 169 -28.41 7.38 8.54
N LEU A 170 -27.70 8.02 7.61
CA LEU A 170 -26.28 7.78 7.33
C LEU A 170 -25.39 8.88 7.90
N THR A 171 -25.87 9.59 8.94
CA THR A 171 -25.16 10.73 9.53
C THR A 171 -23.84 10.31 10.21
N GLU A 172 -23.79 9.09 10.73
CA GLU A 172 -22.64 8.53 11.46
C GLU A 172 -21.82 7.54 10.62
N ALA A 173 -22.28 7.18 9.42
CA ALA A 173 -21.62 6.19 8.56
C ALA A 173 -20.22 6.67 8.12
N LEU A 174 -19.18 5.88 8.37
CA LEU A 174 -17.78 6.20 8.04
C LEU A 174 -17.34 5.60 6.71
N ASN A 175 -17.76 4.37 6.47
CA ASN A 175 -17.35 3.55 5.33
C ASN A 175 -18.58 2.98 4.59
N VAL A 176 -18.32 2.24 3.51
CA VAL A 176 -19.34 1.56 2.72
C VAL A 176 -20.13 0.54 3.56
N ASP A 177 -19.45 -0.22 4.44
CA ASP A 177 -20.12 -1.23 5.27
C ASP A 177 -21.14 -0.62 6.22
N ASP A 178 -20.86 0.53 6.82
CA ASP A 178 -21.83 1.24 7.65
C ASP A 178 -23.09 1.59 6.84
N VAL A 179 -22.95 2.01 5.58
CA VAL A 179 -24.09 2.28 4.69
C VAL A 179 -24.87 1.00 4.39
N LEU A 180 -24.17 -0.07 4.03
CA LEU A 180 -24.80 -1.36 3.75
C LEU A 180 -25.53 -1.90 4.99
N ASN A 181 -24.90 -1.82 6.16
CA ASN A 181 -25.46 -2.27 7.44
C ASN A 181 -26.70 -1.46 7.84
N GLU A 182 -26.68 -0.14 7.71
CA GLU A 182 -27.83 0.72 8.00
C GLU A 182 -29.04 0.42 7.10
N ILE A 183 -28.81 0.05 5.83
CA ILE A 183 -29.89 -0.34 4.92
C ILE A 183 -30.36 -1.77 5.22
N ASN A 184 -29.44 -2.73 5.31
CA ASN A 184 -29.74 -4.16 5.45
C ASN A 184 -30.31 -4.55 6.82
N SER A 185 -30.01 -3.78 7.86
CA SER A 185 -30.56 -4.01 9.20
C SER A 185 -31.97 -3.44 9.37
N ASN A 186 -32.49 -2.72 8.37
CA ASN A 186 -33.83 -2.16 8.42
C ASN A 186 -34.90 -3.23 8.18
N VAL A 187 -35.94 -3.23 9.03
CA VAL A 187 -37.03 -4.22 8.98
C VAL A 187 -38.35 -3.65 8.44
N ASP A 188 -38.42 -2.34 8.18
CA ASP A 188 -39.63 -1.66 7.71
C ASP A 188 -39.81 -1.79 6.18
N ILE A 189 -38.74 -2.09 5.46
CA ILE A 189 -38.71 -2.29 4.00
C ILE A 189 -38.08 -3.65 3.68
N SER A 190 -38.49 -4.25 2.57
CA SER A 190 -37.89 -5.50 2.08
C SER A 190 -36.84 -5.21 1.01
N VAL A 191 -35.67 -4.70 1.43
CA VAL A 191 -34.56 -4.33 0.55
C VAL A 191 -33.25 -4.92 1.07
N SER A 192 -32.47 -5.49 0.16
CA SER A 192 -31.07 -5.87 0.38
C SER A 192 -30.17 -4.93 -0.42
N ALA A 193 -29.21 -4.29 0.23
CA ALA A 193 -28.15 -3.51 -0.38
C ALA A 193 -26.84 -4.30 -0.41
N ARG A 194 -26.08 -4.13 -1.49
CA ARG A 194 -24.70 -4.61 -1.64
C ARG A 194 -23.91 -3.65 -2.52
N VAL A 195 -22.62 -3.91 -2.66
CA VAL A 195 -21.79 -3.23 -3.67
C VAL A 195 -21.35 -4.22 -4.73
N VAL A 196 -21.35 -3.75 -5.97
CA VAL A 196 -20.82 -4.48 -7.12
C VAL A 196 -19.94 -3.49 -7.87
N ASP A 197 -18.71 -3.89 -8.16
CA ASP A 197 -17.71 -3.02 -8.80
C ASP A 197 -17.50 -1.71 -8.01
N GLY A 198 -17.94 -0.58 -8.57
CA GLY A 198 -17.77 0.76 -8.03
C GLY A 198 -19.07 1.38 -7.54
N ARG A 199 -20.17 0.61 -7.46
CA ARG A 199 -21.53 1.14 -7.22
C ARG A 199 -22.29 0.36 -6.16
N PHE A 200 -23.27 1.03 -5.57
CA PHE A 200 -24.27 0.41 -4.70
C PHE A 200 -25.39 -0.21 -5.54
N VAL A 201 -25.84 -1.41 -5.16
CA VAL A 201 -26.95 -2.12 -5.78
C VAL A 201 -27.97 -2.43 -4.70
N LEU A 202 -29.22 -2.01 -4.92
CA LEU A 202 -30.35 -2.31 -4.03
C LEU A 202 -31.28 -3.30 -4.73
N GLU A 203 -31.68 -4.33 -4.03
CA GLU A 203 -32.58 -5.38 -4.50
C GLU A 203 -33.81 -5.45 -3.59
N ASP A 204 -34.98 -5.27 -4.19
CA ASP A 204 -36.27 -5.49 -3.53
C ASP A 204 -36.52 -6.99 -3.37
N THR A 205 -36.71 -7.42 -2.13
CA THR A 205 -37.01 -8.82 -1.78
C THR A 205 -38.48 -9.03 -1.42
N SER A 206 -39.36 -8.04 -1.65
CA SER A 206 -40.78 -8.12 -1.31
C SER A 206 -41.56 -9.01 -2.28
N GLY A 207 -41.06 -9.20 -3.51
CA GLY A 207 -41.76 -9.87 -4.61
C GLY A 207 -42.93 -9.06 -5.20
N SER A 208 -43.17 -7.84 -4.72
CA SER A 208 -44.24 -6.96 -5.20
C SER A 208 -43.83 -6.16 -6.44
N THR A 209 -44.83 -5.68 -7.18
CA THR A 209 -44.67 -4.75 -8.30
C THR A 209 -45.62 -3.55 -8.21
N SER A 210 -46.13 -3.27 -7.01
CA SER A 210 -47.17 -2.25 -6.76
C SER A 210 -46.63 -0.83 -6.93
N THR A 211 -45.38 -0.62 -6.56
CA THR A 211 -44.66 0.66 -6.68
C THR A 211 -43.27 0.42 -7.29
N ASN A 212 -42.60 1.51 -7.65
CA ASN A 212 -41.18 1.47 -8.02
C ASN A 212 -40.32 1.31 -6.76
N LEU A 213 -39.19 0.62 -6.89
CA LEU A 213 -38.09 0.73 -5.93
C LEU A 213 -37.49 2.13 -6.08
N ALA A 214 -37.48 2.92 -5.03
CA ALA A 214 -37.05 4.31 -5.09
C ALA A 214 -36.20 4.70 -3.89
N VAL A 215 -35.16 5.49 -4.14
CA VAL A 215 -34.38 6.16 -3.10
C VAL A 215 -34.39 7.65 -3.41
N VAL A 216 -34.61 8.47 -2.39
CA VAL A 216 -34.59 9.93 -2.52
C VAL A 216 -33.86 10.59 -1.36
N ASP A 217 -33.17 11.69 -1.66
CA ASP A 217 -32.58 12.56 -0.65
C ASP A 217 -33.62 13.29 0.20
N LEU A 218 -33.31 13.49 1.48
CA LEU A 218 -34.16 14.23 2.42
C LEU A 218 -33.52 15.54 2.87
N ASN A 219 -34.36 16.48 3.33
CA ASN A 219 -33.94 17.74 3.96
C ASN A 219 -33.01 18.60 3.09
N GLY A 220 -33.08 18.48 1.76
CA GLY A 220 -32.16 19.16 0.84
C GLY A 220 -30.73 18.62 0.89
N GLY A 221 -30.55 17.38 1.36
CA GLY A 221 -29.31 16.62 1.30
C GLY A 221 -28.95 16.21 -0.13
N SER A 222 -27.78 15.60 -0.25
CA SER A 222 -27.25 15.01 -1.50
C SER A 222 -26.64 13.63 -1.24
N THR A 223 -27.02 12.98 -0.14
CA THR A 223 -26.45 11.71 0.30
C THR A 223 -26.78 10.61 -0.69
N ALA A 224 -28.04 10.45 -1.07
CA ALA A 224 -28.46 9.45 -2.06
C ALA A 224 -27.83 9.74 -3.43
N ALA A 225 -27.79 11.01 -3.84
CA ALA A 225 -27.17 11.41 -5.09
C ALA A 225 -25.65 11.15 -5.10
N ASN A 226 -24.95 11.44 -4.00
CA ASN A 226 -23.51 11.19 -3.89
C ASN A 226 -23.18 9.70 -3.79
N LEU A 227 -24.08 8.87 -3.25
CA LEU A 227 -23.98 7.41 -3.27
C LEU A 227 -24.39 6.81 -4.64
N GLY A 228 -24.83 7.63 -5.59
CA GLY A 228 -25.25 7.19 -6.92
C GLY A 228 -26.62 6.49 -6.96
N ILE A 229 -27.39 6.50 -5.87
CA ILE A 229 -28.63 5.71 -5.72
C ILE A 229 -29.91 6.54 -5.76
N ASP A 230 -29.87 7.86 -5.89
CA ASP A 230 -31.06 8.75 -6.04
C ASP A 230 -31.82 8.48 -7.35
N LYS A 231 -32.58 7.39 -7.38
CA LYS A 231 -33.26 6.83 -8.55
C LYS A 231 -34.60 6.22 -8.16
N SER A 232 -35.49 6.10 -9.15
CA SER A 232 -36.74 5.35 -9.05
C SER A 232 -36.86 4.42 -10.24
N VAL A 233 -36.92 3.11 -10.00
CA VAL A 233 -36.91 2.08 -11.04
C VAL A 233 -38.12 1.17 -10.93
N SER A 234 -38.66 0.78 -12.09
CA SER A 234 -39.74 -0.22 -12.18
C SER A 234 -39.22 -1.67 -12.17
N SER A 235 -37.96 -1.89 -11.81
CA SER A 235 -37.33 -3.21 -11.60
C SER A 235 -37.23 -3.58 -10.12
N ALA A 236 -37.01 -4.86 -9.81
CA ALA A 236 -36.63 -5.34 -8.48
C ALA A 236 -35.23 -4.88 -8.08
N THR A 237 -34.36 -4.63 -9.06
CA THR A 237 -32.98 -4.17 -8.84
C THR A 237 -32.84 -2.69 -9.23
N LEU A 238 -32.22 -1.91 -8.35
CA LEU A 238 -31.78 -0.54 -8.58
C LEU A 238 -30.25 -0.52 -8.59
N ASP A 239 -29.68 -0.36 -9.78
CA ASP A 239 -28.25 -0.13 -9.96
C ASP A 239 -27.91 1.34 -9.74
N GLY A 240 -27.02 1.59 -8.78
CA GLY A 240 -26.44 2.91 -8.56
C GLY A 240 -25.51 3.35 -9.70
N ASP A 241 -25.10 4.61 -9.68
CA ASP A 241 -24.00 5.09 -10.52
C ASP A 241 -22.64 4.70 -9.90
N ASP A 242 -21.59 4.62 -10.71
CA ASP A 242 -20.24 4.34 -10.23
C ASP A 242 -19.74 5.52 -9.37
N VAL A 243 -19.53 5.27 -8.09
CA VAL A 243 -18.98 6.22 -7.11
C VAL A 243 -17.52 5.94 -6.78
N PHE A 244 -17.01 4.77 -7.15
CA PHE A 244 -15.60 4.42 -7.06
C PHE A 244 -15.11 3.89 -8.41
N LYS A 245 -14.41 4.76 -9.14
CA LYS A 245 -13.98 4.48 -10.51
C LYS A 245 -12.50 4.77 -10.65
N VAL A 246 -11.83 3.91 -11.42
CA VAL A 246 -10.47 4.19 -11.89
C VAL A 246 -10.56 5.28 -12.97
N THR A 247 -10.11 6.48 -12.64
CA THR A 247 -10.01 7.63 -13.54
C THR A 247 -8.54 7.97 -13.82
N GLU A 248 -8.25 8.93 -14.70
CA GLU A 248 -6.87 9.35 -14.96
C GLU A 248 -6.18 9.88 -13.69
N ASN A 249 -6.94 10.46 -12.75
CA ASN A 249 -6.39 11.00 -11.51
C ASN A 249 -6.13 9.92 -10.44
N PHE A 250 -6.50 8.67 -10.71
CA PHE A 250 -6.32 7.57 -9.78
C PHE A 250 -4.82 7.38 -9.46
N SER A 251 -4.50 7.27 -8.17
CA SER A 251 -3.10 7.16 -7.76
C SER A 251 -2.54 5.80 -8.12
N LEU A 252 -1.30 5.77 -8.60
CA LEU A 252 -0.53 4.53 -8.79
C LEU A 252 -0.31 3.76 -7.48
N LYS A 253 -0.49 4.39 -6.31
CA LYS A 253 -0.46 3.69 -5.03
C LYS A 253 -1.76 2.94 -4.73
N GLN A 254 -2.86 3.33 -5.34
CA GLN A 254 -4.18 2.76 -5.08
C GLN A 254 -4.52 1.60 -6.03
N ILE A 255 -3.80 1.46 -7.15
CA ILE A 255 -4.04 0.34 -8.07
C ILE A 255 -3.60 -0.98 -7.43
N ASN A 256 -4.08 -2.08 -7.98
CA ASN A 256 -3.83 -3.42 -7.45
C ASN A 256 -4.27 -3.56 -5.99
N ASP A 257 -5.41 -2.98 -5.61
CA ASP A 257 -5.94 -3.03 -4.23
C ASP A 257 -4.98 -2.43 -3.21
N GLY A 258 -4.34 -1.30 -3.56
CA GLY A 258 -3.36 -0.63 -2.69
C GLY A 258 -1.93 -1.16 -2.80
N ASN A 259 -1.69 -2.25 -3.52
CA ASN A 259 -0.34 -2.80 -3.75
C ASN A 259 0.51 -1.92 -4.68
N GLY A 260 -0.10 -1.08 -5.49
CA GLY A 260 0.57 -0.15 -6.39
C GLY A 260 1.50 -0.82 -7.43
N VAL A 261 2.60 -0.13 -7.77
CA VAL A 261 3.57 -0.54 -8.80
C VAL A 261 4.99 -0.22 -8.36
N THR A 262 5.91 -1.16 -8.56
CA THR A 262 7.36 -0.90 -8.44
C THR A 262 7.90 -0.42 -9.79
N LEU A 263 8.44 0.79 -9.81
CA LEU A 263 9.05 1.39 -11.00
C LEU A 263 10.57 1.29 -10.93
N LEU A 264 11.21 1.14 -12.08
CA LEU A 264 12.65 1.24 -12.20
C LEU A 264 13.08 2.70 -12.09
N THR A 265 14.29 2.94 -11.59
CA THR A 265 14.89 4.28 -11.56
C THR A 265 15.92 4.43 -12.66
N GLY A 266 15.74 5.40 -13.55
CA GLY A 266 16.72 5.81 -14.56
C GLY A 266 16.81 4.90 -15.80
N ALA A 267 15.87 3.96 -15.96
CA ALA A 267 15.77 3.07 -17.12
C ALA A 267 14.31 2.95 -17.55
N ALA A 268 14.07 2.53 -18.80
CA ALA A 268 12.71 2.30 -19.28
C ALA A 268 12.10 1.06 -18.62
N ASP A 269 10.80 1.14 -18.31
CA ASP A 269 10.05 0.11 -17.60
C ASP A 269 9.32 -0.82 -18.56
N ILE A 270 8.69 -0.27 -19.59
CA ILE A 270 7.86 -1.02 -20.53
C ILE A 270 8.31 -0.76 -21.96
N LYS A 271 8.12 -1.75 -22.82
CA LYS A 271 8.29 -1.60 -24.27
C LYS A 271 6.96 -1.89 -24.96
N ILE A 272 6.52 -0.95 -25.78
CA ILE A 272 5.32 -1.08 -26.61
C ILE A 272 5.77 -1.39 -28.03
N ASN A 273 5.40 -2.55 -28.55
CA ASN A 273 5.66 -2.97 -29.93
C ASN A 273 4.41 -2.70 -30.77
N LEU A 274 4.54 -1.93 -31.86
CA LEU A 274 3.46 -1.56 -32.77
C LEU A 274 3.42 -2.46 -34.01
N SER A 275 2.30 -2.42 -34.72
CA SER A 275 2.07 -3.26 -35.91
C SER A 275 3.00 -2.95 -37.09
N ASP A 276 3.53 -1.73 -37.17
CA ASP A 276 4.51 -1.32 -38.19
C ASP A 276 5.98 -1.66 -37.83
N GLY A 277 6.20 -2.39 -36.73
CA GLY A 277 7.52 -2.81 -36.23
C GLY A 277 8.23 -1.76 -35.38
N THR A 278 7.60 -0.62 -35.09
CA THR A 278 8.14 0.41 -34.20
C THR A 278 8.04 -0.03 -32.75
N ASN A 279 9.07 0.30 -31.98
CA ASN A 279 9.14 0.00 -30.55
C ASN A 279 9.29 1.29 -29.76
N LEU A 280 8.48 1.49 -28.73
CA LEU A 280 8.59 2.60 -27.79
C LEU A 280 9.05 2.05 -26.44
N GLU A 281 10.22 2.44 -25.96
CA GLU A 281 10.73 2.09 -24.63
C GLU A 281 10.40 3.20 -23.63
N VAL A 282 9.32 3.04 -22.89
CA VAL A 282 8.76 4.09 -22.04
C VAL A 282 9.35 4.02 -20.63
N ASN A 283 9.98 5.13 -20.21
CA ASN A 283 10.46 5.33 -18.84
C ASN A 283 9.39 6.05 -17.99
N LEU A 284 8.91 5.35 -16.95
CA LEU A 284 7.88 5.80 -16.02
C LEU A 284 8.46 6.48 -14.76
N ASP A 285 9.73 6.88 -14.77
CA ASP A 285 10.33 7.67 -13.70
C ASP A 285 9.47 8.88 -13.33
N GLY A 286 9.14 8.97 -12.03
CA GLY A 286 8.45 10.10 -11.42
C GLY A 286 6.92 10.11 -11.57
N VAL A 287 6.30 9.09 -12.18
CA VAL A 287 4.84 9.01 -12.29
C VAL A 287 4.18 8.79 -10.91
N LYS A 288 3.00 9.38 -10.70
CA LYS A 288 2.23 9.27 -9.44
C LYS A 288 0.76 8.89 -9.64
N SER A 289 0.24 9.16 -10.82
CA SER A 289 -1.13 8.87 -11.24
C SER A 289 -1.16 8.13 -12.58
N LEU A 290 -2.31 7.55 -12.92
CA LEU A 290 -2.52 6.96 -14.25
C LEU A 290 -2.37 8.00 -15.35
N LYS A 291 -2.78 9.24 -15.11
CA LYS A 291 -2.56 10.36 -16.03
C LYS A 291 -1.08 10.52 -16.40
N ASP A 292 -0.19 10.46 -15.41
CA ASP A 292 1.24 10.59 -15.66
C ASP A 292 1.76 9.44 -16.54
N VAL A 293 1.24 8.22 -16.34
CA VAL A 293 1.56 7.06 -17.19
C VAL A 293 1.07 7.28 -18.62
N LEU A 294 -0.18 7.71 -18.80
CA LEU A 294 -0.73 8.00 -20.13
C LEU A 294 0.08 9.11 -20.83
N THR A 295 0.45 10.16 -20.10
CA THR A 295 1.31 11.25 -20.61
C THR A 295 2.68 10.71 -21.02
N LYS A 296 3.31 9.84 -20.22
CA LYS A 296 4.61 9.24 -20.57
C LYS A 296 4.55 8.41 -21.85
N ILE A 297 3.42 7.77 -22.15
CA ILE A 297 3.22 7.00 -23.39
C ILE A 297 2.90 7.93 -24.56
N ASN A 298 1.90 8.80 -24.41
CA ASN A 298 1.41 9.67 -25.48
C ASN A 298 2.46 10.69 -25.92
N ASP A 299 3.16 11.29 -24.96
CA ASP A 299 4.17 12.34 -25.20
C ASP A 299 5.59 11.74 -25.33
N HIS A 300 5.71 10.41 -25.52
CA HIS A 300 7.01 9.78 -25.76
C HIS A 300 7.65 10.32 -27.05
N ASP A 301 8.95 10.64 -27.02
CA ASP A 301 9.66 11.30 -28.13
C ASP A 301 9.52 10.53 -29.46
N ASP A 302 9.52 9.19 -29.41
CA ASP A 302 9.39 8.31 -30.57
C ASP A 302 7.93 7.95 -30.94
N ASN A 303 6.93 8.43 -30.19
CA ASN A 303 5.53 8.09 -30.44
C ASN A 303 5.02 8.72 -31.74
N ALA A 304 5.20 10.03 -31.94
CA ALA A 304 4.73 10.73 -33.14
C ALA A 304 3.28 10.36 -33.55
N ASP A 305 2.36 10.30 -32.57
CA ASP A 305 0.95 9.90 -32.69
C ASP A 305 0.69 8.46 -33.17
N ARG A 306 1.71 7.59 -33.16
CA ARG A 306 1.61 6.19 -33.61
C ARG A 306 0.81 5.31 -32.65
N VAL A 307 0.85 5.59 -31.35
CA VAL A 307 -0.01 4.96 -30.35
C VAL A 307 -0.70 6.03 -29.51
N SER A 308 -1.97 5.81 -29.20
CA SER A 308 -2.72 6.62 -28.23
C SER A 308 -3.11 5.78 -27.02
N ALA A 309 -2.82 6.29 -25.83
CA ALA A 309 -3.15 5.70 -24.54
C ALA A 309 -4.22 6.53 -23.82
N GLU A 310 -5.28 5.89 -23.34
CA GLU A 310 -6.37 6.53 -22.59
C GLU A 310 -6.94 5.60 -21.51
N ILE A 311 -7.73 6.16 -20.56
CA ILE A 311 -8.54 5.34 -19.64
C ILE A 311 -9.95 5.18 -20.20
N VAL A 312 -10.35 3.94 -20.51
CA VAL A 312 -11.73 3.59 -20.90
C VAL A 312 -12.27 2.56 -19.91
N SER A 313 -13.43 2.83 -19.32
CA SER A 313 -14.08 1.93 -18.36
C SER A 313 -13.15 1.44 -17.24
N GLY A 314 -12.26 2.31 -16.76
CA GLY A 314 -11.31 1.99 -15.68
C GLY A 314 -10.10 1.16 -16.07
N ARG A 315 -9.84 1.00 -17.38
CA ARG A 315 -8.71 0.25 -17.95
C ARG A 315 -7.85 1.15 -18.81
N ILE A 316 -6.55 0.87 -18.87
CA ILE A 316 -5.69 1.49 -19.87
C ILE A 316 -6.00 0.84 -21.23
N VAL A 317 -6.33 1.67 -22.21
CA VAL A 317 -6.53 1.25 -23.60
C VAL A 317 -5.44 1.89 -24.45
N LEU A 318 -4.71 1.06 -25.17
CA LEU A 318 -3.75 1.47 -26.18
C LEU A 318 -4.34 1.23 -27.57
N THR A 319 -4.31 2.24 -28.43
CA THR A 319 -4.71 2.13 -29.83
C THR A 319 -3.52 2.42 -30.72
N ASP A 320 -3.10 1.43 -31.49
CA ASP A 320 -2.11 1.57 -32.56
C ASP A 320 -2.76 2.25 -33.77
N ASN A 321 -2.22 3.40 -34.15
CA ASN A 321 -2.64 4.22 -35.28
C ASN A 321 -1.79 3.96 -36.52
N THR A 322 -0.86 3.01 -36.47
CA THR A 322 0.01 2.64 -37.58
C THR A 322 -0.66 1.63 -38.50
N SER A 323 0.04 1.26 -39.57
CA SER A 323 -0.41 0.24 -40.52
C SER A 323 0.71 -0.76 -40.72
N GLY A 324 0.54 -1.95 -40.16
CA GLY A 324 1.44 -3.07 -40.39
C GLY A 324 0.80 -4.42 -40.09
N VAL A 325 1.62 -5.46 -40.03
CA VAL A 325 1.18 -6.86 -39.88
C VAL A 325 1.51 -7.45 -38.51
N ASP A 326 2.39 -6.78 -37.76
CA ASP A 326 2.75 -7.20 -36.42
C ASP A 326 1.60 -6.90 -35.45
N THR A 327 1.64 -7.52 -34.27
CA THR A 327 0.58 -7.41 -33.26
C THR A 327 1.00 -6.40 -32.19
N LEU A 328 0.09 -5.47 -31.86
CA LEU A 328 0.28 -4.53 -30.74
C LEU A 328 0.51 -5.33 -29.45
N SER A 329 1.63 -5.10 -28.79
CA SER A 329 1.96 -5.77 -27.52
C SER A 329 2.74 -4.87 -26.59
N VAL A 330 2.67 -5.15 -25.29
CA VAL A 330 3.47 -4.48 -24.27
C VAL A 330 4.24 -5.54 -23.49
N GLU A 331 5.54 -5.32 -23.31
CA GLU A 331 6.42 -6.22 -22.58
C GLU A 331 7.22 -5.47 -21.51
N ASP A 332 7.51 -6.16 -20.40
CA ASP A 332 8.44 -5.67 -19.39
C ASP A 332 9.87 -5.67 -19.96
N ILE A 333 10.63 -4.61 -19.71
CA ILE A 333 12.04 -4.50 -20.10
C ILE A 333 12.91 -4.17 -18.87
N ASN A 334 14.23 -4.42 -18.99
CA ASN A 334 15.18 -4.14 -17.92
C ASN A 334 14.85 -4.83 -16.57
N ASN A 335 14.19 -6.00 -16.62
CA ASN A 335 13.68 -6.74 -15.46
C ASN A 335 12.64 -5.97 -14.61
N SER A 336 11.89 -5.07 -15.24
CA SER A 336 10.69 -4.50 -14.62
C SER A 336 9.61 -5.59 -14.43
N SER A 337 8.55 -5.23 -13.71
CA SER A 337 7.36 -6.07 -13.50
C SER A 337 6.13 -5.17 -13.50
N VAL A 338 6.06 -4.25 -14.45
CA VAL A 338 5.09 -3.15 -14.49
C VAL A 338 3.90 -3.51 -15.37
N VAL A 339 4.10 -4.28 -16.45
CA VAL A 339 3.04 -4.62 -17.42
C VAL A 339 1.87 -5.33 -16.75
N LYS A 340 2.12 -6.35 -15.91
CA LYS A 340 1.06 -7.04 -15.14
C LYS A 340 0.33 -6.08 -14.20
N HIS A 341 1.07 -5.21 -13.49
CA HIS A 341 0.49 -4.29 -12.50
C HIS A 341 -0.32 -3.15 -13.13
N LEU A 342 0.02 -2.72 -14.34
CA LEU A 342 -0.77 -1.78 -15.15
C LEU A 342 -1.85 -2.49 -15.98
N GLY A 343 -2.03 -3.80 -15.81
CA GLY A 343 -3.00 -4.58 -16.57
C GLY A 343 -2.73 -4.64 -18.07
N LEU A 344 -1.54 -4.27 -18.53
CA LEU A 344 -1.20 -4.24 -19.96
C LEU A 344 -0.79 -5.62 -20.51
N ASN A 345 -0.81 -6.66 -19.66
CA ASN A 345 -0.61 -8.06 -20.02
C ASN A 345 -1.87 -8.66 -20.68
N ALA A 346 -2.46 -7.95 -21.63
CA ALA A 346 -3.64 -8.36 -22.37
C ALA A 346 -3.29 -8.58 -23.85
N THR A 347 -4.06 -9.45 -24.51
CA THR A 347 -3.90 -9.66 -25.95
C THR A 347 -4.64 -8.57 -26.72
N SER A 348 -4.00 -7.96 -27.70
CA SER A 348 -4.66 -6.95 -28.55
C SER A 348 -5.72 -7.58 -29.46
N SER A 349 -6.84 -6.89 -29.63
CA SER A 349 -7.86 -7.20 -30.63
C SER A 349 -7.77 -6.19 -31.78
N GLY A 350 -7.21 -6.61 -32.92
CA GLY A 350 -6.94 -5.71 -34.03
C GLY A 350 -5.83 -4.72 -33.68
N ASN A 351 -6.11 -3.42 -33.79
CA ASN A 351 -5.17 -2.35 -33.44
C ASN A 351 -5.33 -1.83 -32.01
N THR A 352 -6.21 -2.44 -31.20
CA THR A 352 -6.47 -1.99 -29.82
C THR A 352 -6.06 -3.06 -28.81
N LEU A 353 -5.34 -2.64 -27.77
CA LEU A 353 -5.06 -3.43 -26.58
C LEU A 353 -5.84 -2.82 -25.41
N THR A 354 -6.82 -3.55 -24.91
CA THR A 354 -7.57 -3.19 -23.72
C THR A 354 -6.98 -3.93 -22.54
N GLY A 355 -6.45 -3.19 -21.56
CA GLY A 355 -5.86 -3.78 -20.38
C GLY A 355 -6.86 -4.43 -19.41
N ASN A 356 -6.33 -5.17 -18.46
CA ASN A 356 -7.06 -5.77 -17.35
C ASN A 356 -7.47 -4.70 -16.32
N ARG A 357 -8.42 -5.06 -15.44
CA ARG A 357 -8.94 -4.18 -14.39
C ARG A 357 -7.81 -3.73 -13.47
N LEU A 358 -7.86 -2.50 -12.95
CA LEU A 358 -6.77 -1.92 -12.14
C LEU A 358 -7.05 -1.86 -10.63
N SER A 359 -8.28 -2.12 -10.20
CA SER A 359 -8.70 -2.13 -8.80
C SER A 359 -9.81 -3.17 -8.62
N GLY A 360 -9.99 -3.73 -7.42
CA GLY A 360 -11.06 -4.64 -7.04
C GLY A 360 -12.42 -3.96 -6.93
N GLY A 361 -12.45 -2.65 -6.70
CA GLY A 361 -13.68 -1.89 -6.52
C GLY A 361 -14.01 -1.70 -5.03
N LEU A 362 -15.28 -1.50 -4.73
CA LEU A 362 -15.78 -1.34 -3.36
C LEU A 362 -15.86 -2.70 -2.66
N ASN A 363 -15.21 -2.81 -1.50
CA ASN A 363 -15.22 -3.98 -0.63
C ASN A 363 -14.98 -5.29 -1.39
N SER A 364 -14.02 -5.26 -2.31
CA SER A 364 -13.64 -6.38 -3.15
C SER A 364 -12.16 -6.28 -3.50
N VAL A 365 -11.61 -7.41 -3.93
CA VAL A 365 -10.21 -7.52 -4.33
C VAL A 365 -10.10 -8.13 -5.72
N LEU A 366 -9.03 -7.80 -6.43
CA LEU A 366 -8.71 -8.39 -7.73
C LEU A 366 -8.32 -9.87 -7.55
N LEU A 367 -8.80 -10.72 -8.46
CA LEU A 367 -8.40 -12.12 -8.50
C LEU A 367 -6.91 -12.30 -8.77
N ARG A 368 -6.23 -11.32 -9.39
CA ARG A 368 -4.77 -11.39 -9.57
C ARG A 368 -3.97 -11.18 -8.28
N ASN A 369 -4.62 -10.70 -7.21
CA ASN A 369 -3.97 -10.36 -5.94
C ASN A 369 -4.15 -11.44 -4.86
N ILE A 370 -5.00 -12.45 -5.07
CA ILE A 370 -5.10 -13.59 -4.15
C ILE A 370 -3.95 -14.59 -4.37
N ARG A 371 -3.80 -15.55 -3.46
CA ARG A 371 -2.70 -16.54 -3.44
C ARG A 371 -1.32 -15.88 -3.48
N GLY A 372 -1.12 -14.83 -2.68
CA GLY A 372 0.13 -14.08 -2.64
C GLY A 372 0.45 -13.33 -3.95
N GLY A 373 -0.56 -12.98 -4.74
CA GLY A 373 -0.39 -12.28 -6.03
C GLY A 373 -0.15 -13.21 -7.22
N GLN A 374 -0.25 -14.53 -7.03
CA GLN A 374 -0.26 -15.51 -8.13
C GLN A 374 -1.58 -15.43 -8.91
N GLY A 375 -2.68 -15.21 -8.19
CA GLY A 375 -4.03 -15.19 -8.73
C GLY A 375 -4.57 -16.57 -9.09
N ILE A 376 -5.58 -16.58 -9.97
CA ILE A 376 -6.17 -17.80 -10.54
C ILE A 376 -5.41 -18.16 -11.82
N GLU A 377 -4.98 -19.42 -11.95
CA GLU A 377 -4.16 -19.86 -13.09
C GLU A 377 -4.98 -19.93 -14.37
N THR A 378 -6.16 -20.57 -14.32
CA THR A 378 -7.06 -20.71 -15.46
C THR A 378 -8.51 -20.57 -15.02
N LEU A 379 -9.15 -19.47 -15.42
CA LEU A 379 -10.59 -19.31 -15.30
C LEU A 379 -11.32 -20.15 -16.35
N GLY A 380 -12.57 -20.49 -16.07
CA GLY A 380 -13.40 -21.31 -16.95
C GLY A 380 -14.78 -21.55 -16.33
N GLU A 381 -15.44 -22.61 -16.76
CA GLU A 381 -16.69 -23.05 -16.16
C GLU A 381 -16.44 -23.84 -14.87
N ILE A 382 -17.38 -23.73 -13.93
CA ILE A 382 -17.41 -24.50 -12.69
C ILE A 382 -18.78 -25.17 -12.57
N SER A 383 -18.84 -26.28 -11.84
CA SER A 383 -20.07 -27.01 -11.54
C SER A 383 -20.31 -27.00 -10.04
N ILE A 384 -21.52 -26.62 -9.64
CA ILE A 384 -21.97 -26.68 -8.24
C ILE A 384 -23.22 -27.55 -8.17
N THR A 385 -23.17 -28.60 -7.36
CA THR A 385 -24.31 -29.45 -7.02
C THR A 385 -24.70 -29.24 -5.57
N ASP A 386 -25.95 -28.88 -5.34
CA ASP A 386 -26.51 -28.71 -4.00
C ASP A 386 -26.89 -30.06 -3.37
N ARG A 387 -27.29 -30.03 -2.10
CA ARG A 387 -27.66 -31.25 -1.37
C ARG A 387 -28.98 -31.87 -1.78
N SER A 388 -29.78 -31.20 -2.60
CA SER A 388 -30.97 -31.77 -3.24
C SER A 388 -30.63 -32.55 -4.52
N GLY A 389 -29.37 -32.46 -4.98
CA GLY A 389 -28.87 -33.09 -6.19
C GLY A 389 -29.03 -32.23 -7.44
N GLN A 390 -29.47 -30.98 -7.30
CA GLN A 390 -29.58 -30.03 -8.40
C GLN A 390 -28.22 -29.43 -8.69
N THR A 391 -27.92 -29.22 -9.97
CA THR A 391 -26.60 -28.75 -10.44
C THR A 391 -26.75 -27.48 -11.27
N ALA A 392 -25.78 -26.57 -11.16
CA ALA A 392 -25.60 -25.43 -12.02
C ALA A 392 -24.19 -25.39 -12.59
N THR A 393 -24.08 -25.09 -13.88
CA THR A 393 -22.82 -24.76 -14.55
C THR A 393 -22.67 -23.24 -14.63
N ILE A 394 -21.56 -22.70 -14.13
CA ILE A 394 -21.33 -21.25 -14.00
C ILE A 394 -20.05 -20.89 -14.75
N ASP A 395 -20.13 -19.93 -15.67
CA ASP A 395 -18.98 -19.41 -16.40
C ASP A 395 -18.28 -18.29 -15.60
N LEU A 396 -17.02 -18.52 -15.21
CA LEU A 396 -16.16 -17.54 -14.54
C LEU A 396 -15.06 -16.98 -15.46
N SER A 397 -15.08 -17.29 -16.77
CA SER A 397 -14.02 -16.91 -17.72
C SER A 397 -13.79 -15.40 -17.82
N SER A 398 -14.80 -14.58 -17.52
CA SER A 398 -14.72 -13.12 -17.51
C SER A 398 -14.55 -12.50 -16.12
N ALA A 399 -14.43 -13.30 -15.06
CA ALA A 399 -14.29 -12.78 -13.70
C ALA A 399 -12.92 -12.13 -13.49
N GLU A 400 -12.87 -10.94 -12.89
CA GLU A 400 -11.60 -10.26 -12.57
C GLU A 400 -11.50 -9.89 -11.09
N THR A 401 -12.61 -9.90 -10.36
CA THR A 401 -12.71 -9.58 -8.92
C THR A 401 -13.34 -10.73 -8.15
N LEU A 402 -13.12 -10.75 -6.84
CA LEU A 402 -13.78 -11.70 -5.96
C LEU A 402 -15.32 -11.52 -5.98
N THR A 403 -15.78 -10.29 -6.12
CA THR A 403 -17.22 -9.99 -6.22
C THR A 403 -17.84 -10.58 -7.49
N ASP A 404 -17.11 -10.61 -8.61
CA ASP A 404 -17.61 -11.26 -9.84
C ASP A 404 -17.92 -12.74 -9.59
N ILE A 405 -17.05 -13.44 -8.85
CA ILE A 405 -17.25 -14.84 -8.48
C ILE A 405 -18.43 -14.99 -7.51
N ILE A 406 -18.51 -14.14 -6.49
CA ILE A 406 -19.60 -14.15 -5.50
C ILE A 406 -20.95 -13.92 -6.18
N GLU A 407 -21.04 -12.94 -7.07
CA GLU A 407 -22.27 -12.63 -7.81
C GLU A 407 -22.62 -13.75 -8.80
N ALA A 408 -21.65 -14.29 -9.55
CA ALA A 408 -21.89 -15.38 -10.49
C ALA A 408 -22.45 -16.63 -9.80
N ILE A 409 -21.91 -17.01 -8.64
CA ILE A 409 -22.40 -18.15 -7.86
C ILE A 409 -23.76 -17.85 -7.22
N ASN A 410 -23.94 -16.67 -6.61
CA ASN A 410 -25.22 -16.32 -5.96
C ASN A 410 -26.36 -16.08 -6.95
N ALA A 411 -26.05 -15.82 -8.23
CA ALA A 411 -27.00 -15.71 -9.33
C ALA A 411 -27.22 -17.02 -10.09
N ALA A 412 -26.50 -18.09 -9.73
CA ALA A 412 -26.56 -19.37 -10.44
C ALA A 412 -27.99 -19.94 -10.47
N THR A 413 -28.38 -20.44 -11.64
CA THR A 413 -29.63 -21.17 -11.84
C THR A 413 -29.36 -22.61 -12.19
N GLU A 414 -30.21 -23.51 -11.72
CA GLU A 414 -30.09 -24.94 -11.98
C GLU A 414 -30.25 -25.25 -13.48
N ASP A 415 -29.40 -26.12 -14.02
CA ASP A 415 -29.30 -26.40 -15.46
C ASP A 415 -30.59 -27.00 -16.06
N GLY A 416 -31.42 -27.63 -15.22
CA GLY A 416 -32.64 -28.33 -15.65
C GLY A 416 -33.92 -27.50 -15.61
N THR A 417 -34.11 -26.72 -14.55
CA THR A 417 -35.36 -25.97 -14.26
C THR A 417 -35.24 -24.49 -14.60
N GLY A 418 -34.01 -23.93 -14.55
CA GLY A 418 -33.77 -22.50 -14.57
C GLY A 418 -34.16 -21.79 -13.27
N ASP A 419 -34.53 -22.54 -12.22
CA ASP A 419 -34.77 -22.00 -10.89
C ASP A 419 -33.43 -21.66 -10.22
N LYS A 420 -33.45 -20.80 -9.21
CA LYS A 420 -32.23 -20.41 -8.48
C LYS A 420 -31.65 -21.62 -7.72
N LEU A 421 -30.36 -21.90 -7.93
CA LEU A 421 -29.66 -22.94 -7.19
C LEU A 421 -29.65 -22.58 -5.69
N LEU A 422 -29.95 -23.54 -4.81
CA LEU A 422 -30.10 -23.31 -3.37
C LEU A 422 -28.75 -23.28 -2.65
N VAL A 423 -27.80 -22.51 -3.16
CA VAL A 423 -26.51 -22.24 -2.53
C VAL A 423 -26.33 -20.75 -2.27
N LYS A 424 -25.50 -20.43 -1.28
CA LYS A 424 -25.10 -19.06 -0.97
C LYS A 424 -23.59 -19.01 -0.76
N VAL A 425 -22.92 -18.10 -1.45
CA VAL A 425 -21.51 -17.77 -1.21
C VAL A 425 -21.38 -16.41 -0.54
N SER A 426 -20.47 -16.31 0.42
CA SER A 426 -20.07 -15.05 1.05
C SER A 426 -18.61 -15.11 1.47
N ILE A 427 -18.06 -13.98 1.91
CA ILE A 427 -16.78 -13.97 2.63
C ILE A 427 -16.98 -14.67 3.98
N ASN A 428 -15.96 -15.40 4.46
CA ASN A 428 -16.00 -16.12 5.72
C ASN A 428 -15.92 -15.16 6.93
N ASP A 429 -16.21 -15.66 8.13
CA ASP A 429 -16.25 -14.84 9.35
C ASP A 429 -14.89 -14.18 9.70
N LEU A 430 -13.79 -14.68 9.14
CA LEU A 430 -12.44 -14.13 9.31
C LEU A 430 -12.11 -13.02 8.30
N GLY A 431 -12.98 -12.76 7.32
CA GLY A 431 -12.78 -11.74 6.29
C GLY A 431 -11.70 -12.10 5.26
N ASN A 432 -11.14 -13.30 5.28
CA ASN A 432 -9.94 -13.65 4.49
C ASN A 432 -10.15 -14.80 3.51
N GLY A 433 -11.36 -15.34 3.45
CA GLY A 433 -11.74 -16.46 2.60
C GLY A 433 -13.19 -16.39 2.14
N LEU A 434 -13.62 -17.39 1.38
CA LEU A 434 -14.99 -17.63 0.96
C LEU A 434 -15.59 -18.80 1.75
N ILE A 435 -16.88 -18.69 2.02
CA ILE A 435 -17.71 -19.80 2.49
C ILE A 435 -18.85 -20.01 1.50
N ILE A 436 -19.03 -21.26 1.07
CA ILE A 436 -20.20 -21.68 0.28
C ILE A 436 -21.07 -22.55 1.16
N LYS A 437 -22.36 -22.23 1.22
CA LYS A 437 -23.35 -22.91 2.04
C LYS A 437 -24.53 -23.37 1.21
N ASP A 438 -24.87 -24.65 1.35
CA ASP A 438 -26.14 -25.20 0.90
C ASP A 438 -27.28 -24.68 1.78
N THR A 439 -28.34 -24.22 1.13
CA THR A 439 -29.55 -23.70 1.77
C THR A 439 -30.79 -24.54 1.45
N SER A 440 -30.63 -25.65 0.71
CA SER A 440 -31.72 -26.55 0.33
C SER A 440 -32.33 -27.27 1.54
N GLY A 441 -31.50 -27.57 2.55
CA GLY A 441 -31.88 -28.39 3.71
C GLY A 441 -32.10 -29.87 3.37
N ALA A 442 -31.80 -30.28 2.14
CA ALA A 442 -31.90 -31.65 1.69
C ALA A 442 -30.66 -32.47 2.10
N THR A 443 -30.75 -33.80 1.99
CA THR A 443 -29.65 -34.73 2.24
C THR A 443 -29.52 -35.78 1.16
N ASP A 444 -30.12 -35.56 0.00
CA ASP A 444 -30.26 -36.54 -1.07
C ASP A 444 -28.97 -36.70 -1.89
N SER A 445 -28.12 -35.67 -1.88
CA SER A 445 -26.79 -35.64 -2.49
C SER A 445 -25.73 -35.10 -1.51
N ASN A 446 -24.47 -35.21 -1.92
CA ASN A 446 -23.34 -34.44 -1.38
C ASN A 446 -23.39 -33.00 -1.90
N LEU A 447 -22.74 -32.08 -1.17
CA LEU A 447 -22.35 -30.80 -1.74
C LEU A 447 -21.13 -31.07 -2.63
N ILE A 448 -21.26 -30.79 -3.93
CA ILE A 448 -20.20 -31.02 -4.92
C ILE A 448 -19.85 -29.70 -5.59
N ILE A 449 -18.58 -29.32 -5.55
CA ILE A 449 -18.07 -28.11 -6.20
C ILE A 449 -16.78 -28.49 -6.89
N ALA A 450 -16.74 -28.31 -8.21
CA ALA A 450 -15.59 -28.70 -9.02
C ALA A 450 -15.43 -27.76 -10.23
N ASP A 451 -14.19 -27.65 -10.70
CA ASP A 451 -13.91 -27.07 -12.00
C ASP A 451 -14.42 -27.96 -13.12
N VAL A 452 -14.87 -27.34 -14.22
CA VAL A 452 -15.21 -28.02 -15.47
C VAL A 452 -14.02 -27.96 -16.42
N ASP A 453 -13.80 -29.05 -17.16
CA ASP A 453 -12.70 -29.19 -18.12
C ASP A 453 -11.31 -28.91 -17.54
N THR A 454 -10.64 -27.85 -18.03
CA THR A 454 -9.27 -27.47 -17.65
C THR A 454 -9.22 -26.25 -16.73
N GLY A 455 -10.36 -25.79 -16.23
CA GLY A 455 -10.40 -24.71 -15.25
C GLY A 455 -9.69 -25.12 -13.95
N THR A 456 -9.15 -24.13 -13.24
CA THR A 456 -8.53 -24.31 -11.91
C THR A 456 -9.11 -23.36 -10.88
N ALA A 457 -10.18 -22.63 -11.20
CA ALA A 457 -10.73 -21.58 -10.35
C ALA A 457 -11.14 -22.10 -8.96
N ILE A 458 -11.89 -23.20 -8.88
CA ILE A 458 -12.35 -23.78 -7.61
C ILE A 458 -11.18 -24.40 -6.85
N ALA A 459 -10.26 -25.08 -7.55
CA ALA A 459 -9.05 -25.63 -6.94
C ALA A 459 -8.16 -24.54 -6.33
N ASP A 460 -7.93 -23.45 -7.07
CA ASP A 460 -7.12 -22.31 -6.64
C ASP A 460 -7.79 -21.54 -5.49
N LEU A 461 -9.13 -21.47 -5.48
CA LEU A 461 -9.90 -20.93 -4.36
C LEU A 461 -9.99 -21.89 -3.16
N GLY A 462 -9.49 -23.12 -3.25
CA GLY A 462 -9.57 -24.08 -2.15
C GLY A 462 -10.99 -24.55 -1.83
N LEU A 463 -11.91 -24.50 -2.81
CA LEU A 463 -13.32 -24.81 -2.65
C LEU A 463 -13.75 -26.16 -3.26
N THR A 464 -12.81 -26.96 -3.76
CA THR A 464 -13.12 -28.28 -4.33
C THR A 464 -13.67 -29.21 -3.25
N ILE A 465 -14.88 -29.74 -3.46
CA ILE A 465 -15.52 -30.65 -2.51
C ILE A 465 -16.43 -31.66 -3.20
N ASP A 466 -16.52 -32.85 -2.61
CA ASP A 466 -17.57 -33.86 -2.82
C ASP A 466 -17.75 -34.57 -1.48
N ASP A 467 -18.58 -34.00 -0.61
CA ASP A 467 -18.82 -34.57 0.72
C ASP A 467 -20.23 -34.26 1.22
N ALA A 468 -20.69 -35.08 2.15
CA ALA A 468 -21.99 -34.96 2.79
C ALA A 468 -22.01 -33.85 3.86
N VAL A 469 -21.56 -32.65 3.51
CA VAL A 469 -21.58 -31.44 4.35
C VAL A 469 -22.59 -30.42 3.83
N THR A 470 -22.89 -29.39 4.62
CA THR A 470 -23.77 -28.28 4.21
C THR A 470 -23.01 -27.00 3.88
N GLU A 471 -21.69 -26.97 4.14
CA GLU A 471 -20.85 -25.81 3.88
C GLU A 471 -19.39 -26.22 3.68
N ILE A 472 -18.66 -25.41 2.94
CA ILE A 472 -17.20 -25.46 2.78
C ILE A 472 -16.62 -24.05 2.97
N ASP A 473 -15.50 -23.96 3.69
CA ASP A 473 -14.71 -22.74 3.87
C ASP A 473 -13.38 -22.91 3.11
N SER A 474 -13.04 -21.94 2.24
CA SER A 474 -11.77 -21.93 1.50
C SER A 474 -10.54 -21.83 2.40
N LYS A 475 -10.73 -21.46 3.67
CA LYS A 475 -9.70 -20.88 4.55
C LYS A 475 -9.21 -19.56 3.94
N SER A 476 -8.02 -19.10 4.33
CA SER A 476 -7.47 -17.87 3.76
C SER A 476 -7.13 -18.04 2.27
N LEU A 477 -7.58 -17.07 1.47
CA LEU A 477 -7.18 -16.92 0.07
C LEU A 477 -5.85 -16.16 -0.09
N HIS A 478 -5.19 -15.79 1.01
CA HIS A 478 -3.88 -15.12 1.01
C HIS A 478 -3.86 -13.89 0.09
N GLN A 479 -4.75 -12.93 0.32
CA GLN A 479 -4.70 -11.67 -0.40
C GLN A 479 -3.35 -10.99 -0.18
N GLN A 480 -2.69 -10.63 -1.27
CA GLN A 480 -1.44 -9.91 -1.25
C GLN A 480 -1.71 -8.48 -0.80
N TYR A 481 -1.08 -8.08 0.29
CA TYR A 481 -1.01 -6.69 0.76
C TYR A 481 0.44 -6.23 0.98
N VAL A 482 1.41 -7.15 0.88
CA VAL A 482 2.83 -6.85 0.82
C VAL A 482 3.39 -7.31 -0.53
N ASN A 483 4.05 -6.39 -1.22
CA ASN A 483 4.71 -6.64 -2.50
C ASN A 483 6.02 -5.84 -2.61
N LYS A 484 6.63 -5.83 -3.80
CA LYS A 484 7.87 -5.09 -4.05
C LYS A 484 7.72 -3.56 -3.91
N ALA A 485 6.50 -3.01 -4.02
CA ALA A 485 6.24 -1.58 -3.90
C ALA A 485 5.93 -1.14 -2.47
N THR A 486 5.62 -2.07 -1.56
CA THR A 486 5.41 -1.80 -0.13
C THR A 486 6.59 -1.02 0.45
N LEU A 487 6.30 0.14 1.05
CA LEU A 487 7.33 1.06 1.50
C LEU A 487 7.93 0.57 2.82
N LEU A 488 9.21 0.87 3.04
CA LEU A 488 9.84 0.60 4.33
C LEU A 488 9.38 1.59 5.41
N SER A 489 8.67 2.65 5.05
CA SER A 489 8.21 3.68 6.00
C SER A 489 7.00 3.25 6.83
N ASP A 490 6.33 2.16 6.44
CA ASP A 490 5.10 1.63 7.05
C ASP A 490 5.12 0.09 7.19
N TYR A 491 6.29 -0.54 7.01
CA TYR A 491 6.43 -2.01 7.03
C TYR A 491 6.85 -2.60 8.38
N ALA A 492 7.33 -1.79 9.33
CA ALA A 492 7.76 -2.33 10.61
C ALA A 492 6.55 -2.98 11.35
N PRO A 493 6.77 -3.94 12.28
CA PRO A 493 5.68 -4.64 12.96
C PRO A 493 4.68 -3.75 13.73
N ASP A 494 5.06 -2.51 14.03
CA ASP A 494 4.22 -1.47 14.64
C ASP A 494 3.52 -0.56 13.62
N GLY A 495 3.61 -0.87 12.32
CA GLY A 495 3.16 -0.04 11.20
C GLY A 495 4.05 1.18 10.94
N GLY A 496 5.22 1.24 11.58
CA GLY A 496 6.18 2.32 11.46
C GLY A 496 7.23 2.08 10.38
N ALA A 497 8.27 2.92 10.42
CA ALA A 497 9.38 2.83 9.48
C ALA A 497 10.43 1.82 9.95
N VAL A 498 10.86 0.95 9.05
CA VAL A 498 12.05 0.10 9.22
C VAL A 498 13.27 1.01 9.36
N GLU A 499 14.06 0.78 10.41
CA GLU A 499 15.25 1.59 10.66
C GLU A 499 16.33 1.37 9.59
N VAL A 500 17.01 2.45 9.22
CA VAL A 500 18.23 2.41 8.40
C VAL A 500 19.36 1.80 9.23
N GLY A 501 20.00 0.77 8.69
CA GLY A 501 21.01 0.00 9.43
C GLY A 501 21.59 -1.15 8.60
N LEU A 502 22.26 -2.08 9.27
CA LEU A 502 22.82 -3.26 8.62
C LEU A 502 22.32 -4.53 9.31
N PHE A 503 22.12 -5.57 8.52
CA PHE A 503 21.89 -6.91 9.03
C PHE A 503 22.78 -7.90 8.29
N GLN A 504 23.06 -9.03 8.92
CA GLN A 504 23.84 -10.10 8.32
C GLN A 504 22.95 -11.31 8.05
N ILE A 505 23.19 -11.94 6.91
CA ILE A 505 22.63 -13.24 6.54
C ILE A 505 23.77 -14.25 6.60
N THR A 506 23.54 -15.39 7.24
CA THR A 506 24.45 -16.54 7.21
C THR A 506 23.76 -17.70 6.51
N ASP A 507 24.38 -18.24 5.45
CA ASP A 507 23.84 -19.40 4.72
C ASP A 507 24.20 -20.73 5.42
N SER A 508 23.62 -21.83 4.92
CA SER A 508 23.82 -23.17 5.46
C SER A 508 25.25 -23.70 5.33
N ASP A 509 26.09 -23.10 4.49
CA ASP A 509 27.54 -23.38 4.40
C ASP A 509 28.37 -22.53 5.37
N GLY A 510 27.73 -21.60 6.08
CA GLY A 510 28.36 -20.69 7.03
C GLY A 510 28.99 -19.46 6.38
N ASN A 511 28.70 -19.19 5.10
CA ASN A 511 29.10 -17.93 4.49
C ASN A 511 28.24 -16.80 5.03
N VAL A 512 28.82 -15.60 5.15
CA VAL A 512 28.17 -14.44 5.77
C VAL A 512 28.12 -13.28 4.79
N GLY A 513 26.92 -12.72 4.61
CA GLY A 513 26.64 -11.58 3.74
C GLY A 513 26.04 -10.45 4.56
N VAL A 514 26.67 -9.28 4.55
CA VAL A 514 26.14 -8.09 5.22
C VAL A 514 25.31 -7.28 4.23
N ILE A 515 24.07 -6.98 4.61
CA ILE A 515 23.11 -6.18 3.86
C ILE A 515 22.99 -4.81 4.53
N ASN A 516 23.12 -3.75 3.73
CA ASN A 516 23.11 -2.37 4.24
C ASN A 516 21.84 -1.64 3.76
N ILE A 517 20.88 -1.43 4.65
CA ILE A 517 19.66 -0.68 4.35
C ILE A 517 19.94 0.80 4.60
N THR A 518 20.06 1.56 3.51
CA THR A 518 20.29 3.01 3.56
C THR A 518 19.00 3.77 3.34
N SER A 519 19.01 5.09 3.54
CA SER A 519 17.87 5.95 3.20
C SER A 519 17.51 5.96 1.71
N ALA A 520 18.34 5.41 0.82
CA ALA A 520 18.03 5.22 -0.60
C ALA A 520 17.17 3.97 -0.86
N VAL A 521 17.15 2.99 0.06
CA VAL A 521 16.27 1.82 -0.01
C VAL A 521 14.90 2.27 0.48
N LYS A 522 13.89 2.18 -0.38
CA LYS A 522 12.55 2.75 -0.11
C LYS A 522 11.48 1.71 0.11
N ASN A 523 11.61 0.55 -0.52
CA ASN A 523 10.58 -0.48 -0.53
C ASN A 523 11.16 -1.89 -0.41
N ILE A 524 10.29 -2.88 -0.24
CA ILE A 524 10.66 -4.31 -0.15
C ILE A 524 11.37 -4.79 -1.43
N GLY A 525 11.02 -4.27 -2.61
CA GLY A 525 11.69 -4.59 -3.86
C GLY A 525 13.17 -4.22 -3.86
N ASP A 526 13.53 -3.06 -3.31
CA ASP A 526 14.91 -2.62 -3.13
C ASP A 526 15.67 -3.54 -2.15
N VAL A 527 15.01 -3.98 -1.08
CA VAL A 527 15.57 -4.93 -0.11
C VAL A 527 15.86 -6.27 -0.78
N ILE A 528 14.87 -6.86 -1.46
CA ILE A 528 15.01 -8.12 -2.20
C ILE A 528 16.14 -8.03 -3.22
N THR A 529 16.17 -6.96 -4.02
CA THR A 529 17.22 -6.73 -5.03
C THR A 529 18.60 -6.70 -4.38
N ARG A 530 18.72 -6.05 -3.22
CA ARG A 530 19.98 -5.91 -2.51
C ARG A 530 20.46 -7.20 -1.86
N ILE A 531 19.54 -8.04 -1.36
CA ILE A 531 19.85 -9.39 -0.87
C ILE A 531 20.32 -10.26 -2.04
N ASN A 532 19.56 -10.30 -3.13
CA ASN A 532 19.88 -11.13 -4.31
C ASN A 532 21.15 -10.69 -5.04
N ALA A 533 21.57 -9.43 -4.90
CA ALA A 533 22.83 -8.94 -5.45
C ALA A 533 24.06 -9.33 -4.59
N ASN A 534 23.86 -9.87 -3.38
CA ASN A 534 24.96 -10.24 -2.49
C ASN A 534 25.52 -11.62 -2.86
N SER A 535 26.73 -11.63 -3.43
CA SER A 535 27.43 -12.86 -3.83
C SER A 535 28.21 -13.54 -2.71
N SER A 536 28.21 -12.99 -1.49
CA SER A 536 28.89 -13.58 -0.33
C SER A 536 28.06 -14.66 0.35
N VAL A 537 26.79 -14.82 0.01
CA VAL A 537 25.88 -15.86 0.52
C VAL A 537 25.13 -16.49 -0.63
N SER A 538 24.82 -17.78 -0.54
CA SER A 538 23.94 -18.45 -1.49
C SER A 538 22.51 -18.42 -0.97
N VAL A 539 21.88 -17.24 -0.99
CA VAL A 539 20.52 -17.02 -0.51
C VAL A 539 19.73 -16.21 -1.54
N ARG A 540 18.50 -16.65 -1.82
CA ARG A 540 17.54 -15.95 -2.68
C ARG A 540 16.39 -15.39 -1.85
N ALA A 541 16.13 -14.10 -1.98
CA ALA A 541 14.95 -13.43 -1.47
C ALA A 541 13.86 -13.35 -2.55
N GLU A 542 12.64 -13.70 -2.18
CA GLU A 542 11.45 -13.58 -3.05
C GLU A 542 10.19 -13.33 -2.23
N LEU A 543 9.15 -12.73 -2.84
CA LEU A 543 7.86 -12.55 -2.18
C LEU A 543 7.29 -13.92 -1.78
N ASN A 544 6.60 -13.97 -0.65
CA ASN A 544 6.03 -15.22 -0.16
C ASN A 544 4.66 -15.54 -0.80
N GLU A 545 4.24 -16.79 -0.69
CA GLU A 545 2.95 -17.25 -1.24
C GLU A 545 1.75 -16.84 -0.38
N THR A 546 2.00 -16.35 0.84
CA THR A 546 0.97 -15.87 1.79
C THR A 546 0.58 -14.41 1.55
N GLY A 547 1.36 -13.65 0.76
CA GLY A 547 1.04 -12.28 0.37
C GLY A 547 1.30 -11.21 1.45
N ASP A 548 1.93 -11.59 2.56
CA ASP A 548 2.19 -10.76 3.73
C ASP A 548 3.69 -10.43 3.92
N GLY A 549 4.55 -10.85 3.00
CA GLY A 549 5.98 -10.60 3.12
C GLY A 549 6.84 -11.20 2.02
N PHE A 550 8.08 -11.48 2.39
CA PHE A 550 9.05 -12.16 1.54
C PHE A 550 9.77 -13.24 2.35
N VAL A 551 10.24 -14.27 1.67
CA VAL A 551 11.02 -15.37 2.24
C VAL A 551 12.46 -15.28 1.79
N LEU A 552 13.35 -15.86 2.59
CA LEU A 552 14.73 -16.14 2.23
C LEU A 552 14.89 -17.65 2.03
N ILE A 553 15.37 -18.02 0.86
CA ILE A 553 15.60 -19.41 0.45
C ILE A 553 17.10 -19.64 0.43
N ASP A 554 17.55 -20.60 1.23
CA ASP A 554 18.93 -21.05 1.24
C ASP A 554 19.21 -21.94 0.03
N GLU A 555 20.20 -21.57 -0.77
CA GLU A 555 20.65 -22.30 -1.96
C GLU A 555 22.05 -22.91 -1.78
N ALA A 556 22.69 -22.76 -0.61
CA ALA A 556 24.03 -23.30 -0.33
C ALA A 556 23.99 -24.84 -0.19
N GLY A 557 22.92 -25.40 0.38
CA GLY A 557 22.77 -26.85 0.55
C GLY A 557 23.71 -27.46 1.60
N GLY A 558 24.25 -26.62 2.49
CA GLY A 558 25.08 -27.01 3.62
C GLY A 558 24.29 -27.63 4.78
N ALA A 559 25.00 -28.03 5.83
CA ALA A 559 24.40 -28.64 7.03
C ALA A 559 24.02 -27.62 8.12
N GLY A 560 24.42 -26.35 7.96
CA GLY A 560 24.05 -25.26 8.84
C GLY A 560 22.61 -24.79 8.64
N THR A 561 22.19 -23.81 9.43
CA THR A 561 20.88 -23.18 9.34
C THR A 561 21.02 -21.78 8.79
N LEU A 562 20.13 -21.40 7.86
CA LEU A 562 19.96 -20.01 7.46
C LEU A 562 19.67 -19.14 8.69
N ALA A 563 20.46 -18.09 8.89
CA ALA A 563 20.29 -17.16 10.00
C ALA A 563 20.29 -15.71 9.51
N VAL A 564 19.41 -14.89 10.09
CA VAL A 564 19.38 -13.44 9.90
C VAL A 564 19.60 -12.81 11.26
N GLU A 565 20.61 -11.96 11.36
CA GLU A 565 20.99 -11.31 12.61
C GLU A 565 21.23 -9.82 12.39
N GLU A 566 20.92 -9.03 13.41
CA GLU A 566 21.24 -7.61 13.40
C GLU A 566 22.76 -7.40 13.34
N PHE A 567 23.21 -6.47 12.50
CA PHE A 567 24.61 -6.11 12.40
C PHE A 567 24.83 -4.66 12.81
N GLY A 568 24.97 -4.44 14.12
CA GLY A 568 25.22 -3.11 14.68
C GLY A 568 24.39 -2.82 15.92
N GLN A 569 24.01 -1.55 16.10
CA GLN A 569 23.13 -1.07 17.18
C GLN A 569 21.76 -0.62 16.66
N THR A 570 21.37 -1.07 15.46
CA THR A 570 20.09 -0.77 14.81
C THR A 570 19.08 -1.89 15.07
N THR A 571 17.84 -1.73 14.63
CA THR A 571 16.83 -2.81 14.64
C THR A 571 16.30 -3.06 13.22
N THR A 572 17.18 -3.11 12.23
CA THR A 572 16.80 -3.27 10.82
C THR A 572 16.39 -4.72 10.50
N ALA A 573 16.99 -5.70 11.18
CA ALA A 573 16.69 -7.11 11.00
C ALA A 573 15.41 -7.57 11.72
N ALA A 574 15.03 -6.86 12.78
CA ALA A 574 13.86 -7.14 13.63
C ALA A 574 12.63 -6.41 13.09
#